data_AF-A0A073IH74-F1
#
_entry.id   AF-A0A073IH74-F1
#
_cell.length_a   1.000
_cell.length_b   1.000
_cell.length_c   1.000
_cell.angle_alpha   90.00
_cell.angle_beta   90.00
_cell.angle_gamma   90.00
#
_symmetry.space_group_name_H-M   'P 1'
#
loop_
_entity.id
_entity.type
_entity.pdbx_description
1 polymer ?
#
loop_
_entity_poly.entity_id
_entity_poly.type
_entity_poly.pdbx_seq_one_letter_code
_entity_poly.pdbx_strand_id
1 'polypeptide(L)'
;MKIGEITVIWADFTSVYYRGSSTSKLPEGEGVYLFSRTLQSLYTLPNGEQVDSNQCYSKMLRSTDPVLQNAYLKCYNSSAAKDNAAQSGFPFQKFVSLARQAVTAEGSCEWLGYDRGFDLSVRAGLASASDERLFFAKLRCGR
;
A
#
# COMPACT_ATOMS: atom_id res chain seq x y z
N MET A 1 3.27 -0.99 9.24
CA MET A 1 4.49 -0.62 10.03
C MET A 1 5.14 0.62 9.40
N LYS A 2 5.68 1.54 10.21
CA LYS A 2 6.43 2.71 9.74
C LYS A 2 7.94 2.42 9.79
N ILE A 3 8.65 2.58 8.67
CA ILE A 3 10.12 2.46 8.62
C ILE A 3 10.68 3.73 7.98
N GLY A 4 11.21 4.65 8.80
CA GLY A 4 11.57 6.00 8.37
C GLY A 4 10.32 6.84 8.06
N GLU A 5 10.29 7.52 6.92
CA GLU A 5 9.13 8.30 6.45
C GLU A 5 8.11 7.46 5.66
N ILE A 6 8.45 6.22 5.32
CA ILE A 6 7.64 5.34 4.48
C ILE A 6 6.87 4.37 5.36
N THR A 7 5.57 4.31 5.13
CA THR A 7 4.70 3.29 5.68
C THR A 7 4.41 2.26 4.61
N VAL A 8 4.73 1.00 4.92
CA VAL A 8 4.32 -0.14 4.10
C VAL A 8 2.97 -0.62 4.60
N ILE A 9 2.03 -0.71 3.67
CA ILE A 9 0.68 -1.24 3.87
C ILE A 9 0.56 -2.49 3.00
N TRP A 10 0.01 -3.57 3.54
CA TRP A 10 -0.32 -4.74 2.74
C TRP A 10 -1.70 -5.30 3.06
N ALA A 11 -2.31 -5.94 2.07
CA ALA A 11 -3.65 -6.52 2.16
C ALA A 11 -3.71 -7.84 1.40
N ASP A 12 -4.47 -8.80 1.93
CA ASP A 12 -4.75 -10.06 1.25
C ASP A 12 -5.58 -9.79 -0.02
N PHE A 13 -5.01 -10.19 -1.16
CA PHE A 13 -5.57 -10.05 -2.51
C PHE A 13 -5.83 -11.41 -3.17
N THR A 14 -5.72 -12.50 -2.41
CA THR A 14 -5.87 -13.88 -2.88
C THR A 14 -7.22 -14.08 -3.57
N SER A 15 -8.31 -13.63 -2.94
CA SER A 15 -9.67 -13.77 -3.47
C SER A 15 -9.90 -13.03 -4.80
N VAL A 16 -9.21 -11.91 -5.01
CA VAL A 16 -9.29 -11.11 -6.25
C VAL A 16 -8.46 -11.75 -7.35
N TYR A 17 -7.25 -12.21 -7.03
CA TYR A 17 -6.36 -12.90 -7.97
C TYR A 17 -7.00 -14.17 -8.56
N TYR A 18 -7.69 -14.96 -7.74
CA TYR A 18 -8.39 -16.17 -8.18
C TYR A 18 -9.60 -15.89 -9.09
N ARG A 19 -10.17 -14.67 -9.06
CA ARG A 19 -11.26 -14.29 -9.97
C ARG A 19 -10.76 -13.84 -11.34
N GLY A 20 -9.54 -13.32 -11.43
CA GLY A 20 -8.97 -12.73 -12.65
C GLY A 20 -8.04 -13.66 -13.46
N SER A 21 -7.45 -14.68 -12.85
CA SER A 21 -6.53 -15.62 -13.53
C SER A 21 -7.12 -17.03 -13.62
N SER A 22 -6.89 -17.71 -14.75
CA SER A 22 -7.17 -19.15 -14.89
C SER A 22 -6.20 -19.94 -14.01
N THR A 23 -6.60 -20.11 -12.75
CA THR A 23 -6.26 -21.21 -11.83
C THR A 23 -4.81 -21.67 -11.78
N SER A 24 -4.01 -21.01 -10.95
CA SER A 24 -2.94 -21.69 -10.21
C SER A 24 -3.39 -21.79 -8.75
N LYS A 25 -3.77 -22.99 -8.27
CA LYS A 25 -3.98 -23.20 -6.84
C LYS A 25 -2.67 -22.91 -6.12
N LEU A 26 -2.68 -21.89 -5.26
CA LEU A 26 -1.64 -21.64 -4.29
C LEU A 26 -1.57 -22.81 -3.32
N PRO A 27 -0.37 -23.17 -2.82
CA PRO A 27 -0.21 -24.10 -1.72
C PRO A 27 -1.03 -23.68 -0.50
N GLU A 28 -1.41 -24.65 0.33
CA GLU A 28 -2.19 -24.42 1.54
C GLU A 28 -1.46 -23.43 2.47
N GLY A 29 -2.21 -22.46 3.00
CA GLY A 29 -1.68 -21.37 3.84
C GLY A 29 -0.97 -20.24 3.09
N GLU A 30 -0.75 -20.36 1.77
CA GLU A 30 -0.18 -19.27 0.96
C GLU A 30 -1.26 -18.35 0.38
N GLY A 31 -0.99 -17.05 0.44
CA GLY A 31 -1.85 -16.01 -0.12
C GLY A 31 -1.07 -15.02 -0.99
N VAL A 32 -1.78 -14.35 -1.88
CA VAL A 32 -1.28 -13.21 -2.65
C VAL A 32 -1.57 -11.94 -1.88
N TYR A 33 -0.56 -11.11 -1.64
CA TYR A 33 -0.71 -9.87 -0.92
C TYR A 33 -0.28 -8.70 -1.81
N LEU A 34 -1.13 -7.67 -1.84
CA LEU A 34 -0.79 -6.37 -2.39
C LEU A 34 0.03 -5.62 -1.36
N PHE A 35 1.22 -5.16 -1.74
CA PHE A 35 2.03 -4.21 -0.99
C PHE A 35 1.93 -2.85 -1.63
N SER A 36 1.69 -1.82 -0.82
CA SER A 36 1.75 -0.43 -1.23
C SER A 36 2.61 0.36 -0.26
N ARG A 37 3.24 1.42 -0.75
CA ARG A 37 3.95 2.40 0.08
C ARG A 37 3.28 3.75 0.01
N THR A 38 3.25 4.43 1.15
CA THR A 38 2.90 5.84 1.26
C THR A 38 3.93 6.54 2.11
N LEU A 39 4.21 7.80 1.82
CA LEU A 39 4.86 8.67 2.78
C LEU A 39 3.80 9.12 3.76
N GLN A 40 3.88 8.59 4.98
CA GLN A 40 2.98 8.98 6.05
C GLN A 40 3.28 10.44 6.39
N SER A 41 2.50 11.33 5.78
CA SER A 41 2.66 12.78 5.88
C SER A 41 1.62 13.27 6.87
N LEU A 42 2.07 13.81 8.00
CA LEU A 42 1.17 14.53 8.90
C LEU A 42 0.83 15.88 8.26
N TYR A 43 -0.46 16.13 8.09
CA TYR A 43 -1.00 17.38 7.59
C TYR A 43 -1.62 18.16 8.73
N THR A 44 -1.15 19.38 8.96
CA THR A 44 -1.81 20.32 9.86
C THR A 44 -2.94 21.02 9.11
N LEU A 45 -4.17 20.80 9.55
CA LEU A 45 -5.36 21.45 9.04
C LEU A 45 -5.46 22.92 9.52
N PRO A 46 -6.35 23.75 8.92
CA PRO A 46 -6.59 25.12 9.37
C PRO A 46 -7.05 25.24 10.83
N ASN A 47 -7.70 24.20 11.37
CA ASN A 47 -8.13 24.13 12.78
C ASN A 47 -7.01 23.63 13.73
N GLY A 48 -5.80 23.39 13.22
CA GLY A 48 -4.66 22.88 14.00
C GLY A 48 -4.65 21.36 14.18
N GLU A 49 -5.66 20.63 13.71
CA GLU A 49 -5.67 19.16 13.75
C GLU A 49 -4.53 18.60 12.88
N GLN A 50 -3.77 17.65 13.42
CA GLN A 50 -2.83 16.86 12.63
C GLN A 50 -3.50 15.59 12.11
N VAL A 51 -3.46 15.42 10.80
CA VAL A 51 -4.13 14.33 10.10
C VAL A 51 -3.12 13.55 9.29
N ASP A 52 -3.13 12.24 9.48
CA ASP A 52 -2.37 11.32 8.65
C ASP A 52 -2.94 11.31 7.22
N SER A 53 -2.07 11.40 6.20
CA SER A 53 -2.45 11.34 4.79
C SER A 53 -3.41 10.19 4.46
N ASN A 54 -3.26 9.03 5.10
CA ASN A 54 -4.12 7.86 4.92
C ASN A 54 -5.56 8.05 5.45
N GLN A 55 -5.76 9.03 6.33
CA GLN A 55 -7.06 9.37 6.91
C GLN A 55 -7.77 10.48 6.17
N CYS A 56 -7.09 11.19 5.25
CA CYS A 56 -7.66 12.38 4.63
C CYS A 56 -8.88 12.07 3.77
N TYR A 57 -8.85 10.99 2.99
CA TYR A 57 -10.02 10.58 2.19
C TYR A 57 -11.19 10.14 3.08
N SER A 58 -10.94 9.31 4.09
CA SER A 58 -11.99 8.81 4.97
C SER A 58 -12.60 9.91 5.85
N LYS A 59 -11.80 10.89 6.31
CA LYS A 59 -12.28 12.07 7.04
C LYS A 59 -13.04 13.05 6.13
N MET A 60 -12.62 13.24 4.88
CA MET A 60 -13.36 14.04 3.89
C MET A 60 -14.78 13.50 3.69
N LEU A 61 -14.94 12.18 3.56
CA LEU A 61 -16.24 11.53 3.38
C LEU A 61 -17.14 11.62 4.62
N ARG A 62 -16.55 11.72 5.82
CA ARG A 62 -17.28 11.71 7.11
C ARG A 62 -17.54 13.11 7.67
N SER A 63 -16.84 14.13 7.19
CA SER A 63 -16.98 15.50 7.69
C SER A 63 -18.26 16.14 7.18
N THR A 64 -19.00 16.78 8.07
CA THR A 64 -20.19 17.60 7.76
C THR A 64 -19.86 19.10 7.68
N ASP A 65 -18.63 19.49 8.02
CA ASP A 65 -18.15 20.87 7.96
C ASP A 65 -17.50 21.14 6.59
N PRO A 66 -18.02 22.07 5.77
CA PRO A 66 -17.48 22.37 4.44
C PRO A 66 -16.04 22.88 4.44
N VAL A 67 -15.60 23.56 5.50
CA VAL A 67 -14.23 24.08 5.64
C VAL A 67 -13.27 22.91 5.89
N LEU A 68 -13.62 22.02 6.82
CA LEU A 68 -12.83 20.83 7.10
C LEU A 68 -12.85 19.85 5.93
N GLN A 69 -13.99 19.66 5.27
CA GLN A 69 -14.10 18.80 4.09
C GLN A 69 -13.16 19.25 2.96
N ASN A 70 -13.10 20.55 2.66
CA ASN A 70 -12.15 21.11 1.70
C ASN A 70 -10.69 20.96 2.16
N ALA A 71 -10.42 21.08 3.46
CA ALA A 71 -9.08 20.87 4.01
C ALA A 71 -8.64 19.39 3.89
N TYR A 72 -9.56 18.44 4.15
CA TYR A 72 -9.30 17.00 3.95
C TYR A 72 -9.10 16.65 2.47
N LEU A 73 -9.87 17.25 1.56
CA LEU A 73 -9.67 17.08 0.11
C LEU A 73 -8.29 17.61 -0.34
N LYS A 74 -7.88 18.79 0.17
CA LYS A 74 -6.53 19.32 -0.07
C LYS A 74 -5.46 18.40 0.49
N CYS A 75 -5.64 17.87 1.70
CA CYS A 75 -4.73 16.87 2.25
C CYS A 75 -4.62 15.65 1.32
N TYR A 76 -5.74 15.07 0.89
CA TYR A 76 -5.76 13.90 0.01
C TYR A 76 -5.01 14.14 -1.32
N ASN A 77 -5.28 15.27 -1.97
CA ASN A 77 -4.62 15.60 -3.24
C ASN A 77 -3.11 15.88 -3.06
N SER A 78 -2.74 16.56 -1.98
CA SER A 78 -1.33 16.88 -1.70
C SER A 78 -0.55 15.67 -1.21
N SER A 79 -1.16 14.74 -0.47
CA SER A 79 -0.52 13.46 -0.13
C SER A 79 -0.30 12.61 -1.37
N ALA A 80 -1.28 12.52 -2.27
CA ALA A 80 -1.11 11.81 -3.54
C ALA A 80 0.02 12.42 -4.38
N ALA A 81 0.12 13.76 -4.45
CA ALA A 81 1.20 14.44 -5.15
C ALA A 81 2.58 14.23 -4.51
N LYS A 82 2.68 14.29 -3.17
CA LYS A 82 3.93 14.00 -2.43
C LYS A 82 4.34 12.55 -2.55
N ASP A 83 3.40 11.62 -2.44
CA ASP A 83 3.64 10.21 -2.66
C ASP A 83 4.21 10.00 -4.07
N ASN A 84 3.57 10.58 -5.09
CA ASN A 84 4.03 10.51 -6.48
C ASN A 84 5.42 11.16 -6.69
N ALA A 85 5.69 12.31 -6.05
CA ALA A 85 6.97 13.00 -6.16
C ALA A 85 8.12 12.27 -5.45
N ALA A 86 7.87 11.67 -4.29
CA ALA A 86 8.89 10.92 -3.56
C ALA A 86 9.23 9.57 -4.19
N GLN A 87 8.37 9.07 -5.08
CA GLN A 87 8.64 7.84 -5.82
C GLN A 87 9.77 7.98 -6.82
N SER A 88 10.04 9.18 -7.36
CA SER A 88 11.13 9.38 -8.32
C SER A 88 12.52 9.19 -7.72
N GLY A 89 12.65 9.22 -6.38
CA GLY A 89 13.90 9.03 -5.66
C GLY A 89 13.97 7.75 -4.82
N PHE A 90 12.93 6.91 -4.81
CA PHE A 90 12.87 5.72 -3.95
C PHE A 90 12.92 4.42 -4.78
N PRO A 91 14.09 3.74 -4.83
CA PRO A 91 14.27 2.55 -5.65
C PRO A 91 13.28 1.44 -5.26
N PHE A 92 12.67 0.81 -6.26
CA PHE A 92 11.74 -0.31 -6.06
C PHE A 92 12.32 -1.44 -5.19
N GLN A 93 13.60 -1.78 -5.36
CA GLN A 93 14.26 -2.80 -4.53
C GLN A 93 14.30 -2.44 -3.04
N LYS A 94 14.43 -1.15 -2.72
CA LYS A 94 14.37 -0.67 -1.34
C LYS A 94 12.95 -0.84 -0.77
N PHE A 95 11.92 -0.68 -1.58
CA PHE A 95 10.53 -0.93 -1.18
C PHE A 95 10.28 -2.40 -0.86
N VAL A 96 10.71 -3.32 -1.73
CA VAL A 96 10.60 -4.77 -1.49
C VAL A 96 11.31 -5.16 -0.19
N SER A 97 12.50 -4.60 0.07
CA SER A 97 13.25 -4.83 1.31
C SER A 97 12.48 -4.35 2.55
N LEU A 98 11.91 -3.14 2.52
CA LEU A 98 11.09 -2.62 3.62
C LEU A 98 9.82 -3.45 3.85
N ALA A 99 9.19 -3.95 2.78
CA ALA A 99 8.03 -4.81 2.90
C ALA A 99 8.35 -6.13 3.58
N ARG A 100 9.48 -6.76 3.21
CA ARG A 100 9.98 -7.96 3.91
C ARG A 100 10.21 -7.67 5.40
N GLN A 101 10.85 -6.55 5.73
CA GLN A 101 11.08 -6.16 7.13
C GLN A 101 9.76 -5.98 7.88
N ALA A 102 8.78 -5.33 7.26
CA ALA A 102 7.48 -5.09 7.87
C ALA A 102 6.70 -6.38 8.19
N VAL A 103 6.67 -7.31 7.24
CA VAL A 103 6.06 -8.64 7.44
C VAL A 103 6.79 -9.42 8.54
N THR A 104 8.13 -9.41 8.50
CA THR A 104 8.96 -10.11 9.50
C THR A 104 8.73 -9.56 10.90
N ALA A 105 8.61 -8.24 11.05
CA ALA A 105 8.41 -7.58 12.33
C ALA A 105 6.98 -7.77 12.88
N GLU A 106 5.97 -7.87 12.02
CA GLU A 106 4.60 -8.19 12.47
C GLU A 106 4.51 -9.64 12.99
N GLY A 107 5.23 -10.58 12.37
CA GLY A 107 5.38 -11.96 12.86
C GLY A 107 4.17 -12.87 12.63
N SER A 108 3.04 -12.33 12.16
CA SER A 108 1.81 -13.07 11.81
C SER A 108 1.92 -13.89 10.51
N CYS A 109 2.90 -13.54 9.67
CA CYS A 109 3.08 -14.08 8.33
C CYS A 109 4.57 -14.31 8.01
N GLU A 110 4.85 -15.34 7.21
CA GLU A 110 6.13 -15.64 6.60
C GLU A 110 6.22 -15.00 5.20
N TRP A 111 7.32 -14.29 4.95
CA TRP A 111 7.63 -13.72 3.63
C TRP A 111 8.20 -14.79 2.69
N LEU A 112 7.48 -15.11 1.61
CA LEU A 112 7.90 -16.16 0.66
C LEU A 112 8.75 -15.64 -0.51
N GLY A 113 8.93 -14.32 -0.64
CA GLY A 113 9.73 -13.72 -1.70
C GLY A 113 8.94 -12.78 -2.61
N TYR A 114 9.67 -11.87 -3.23
CA TYR A 114 9.20 -11.10 -4.37
C TYR A 114 9.66 -11.79 -5.65
N ASP A 115 8.73 -12.08 -6.54
CA ASP A 115 9.01 -12.60 -7.89
C ASP A 115 8.39 -11.63 -8.92
N ARG A 116 9.23 -11.11 -9.82
CA ARG A 116 8.79 -10.09 -10.79
C ARG A 116 7.82 -10.66 -11.82
N GLY A 117 7.99 -11.92 -12.23
CA GLY A 117 7.09 -12.56 -13.20
C GLY A 117 5.69 -12.73 -12.63
N PHE A 118 5.61 -13.17 -11.37
CA PHE A 118 4.39 -13.28 -10.58
C PHE A 118 3.74 -11.91 -10.33
N ASP A 119 4.52 -10.91 -9.92
CA ASP A 119 4.00 -9.54 -9.74
C ASP A 119 3.36 -9.00 -11.02
N LEU A 120 4.05 -9.15 -12.16
CA LEU A 120 3.52 -8.73 -13.47
C LEU A 120 2.29 -9.54 -13.90
N SER A 121 2.22 -10.83 -13.59
CA SER A 121 1.06 -11.66 -13.93
C SER A 121 -0.17 -11.29 -13.10
N VAL A 122 0.01 -10.98 -11.81
CA VAL A 122 -1.08 -10.52 -10.93
C VAL A 122 -1.55 -9.12 -11.34
N ARG A 123 -0.64 -8.24 -11.75
CA ARG A 123 -0.97 -6.87 -12.21
C ARG A 123 -1.78 -6.81 -13.48
N ALA A 124 -1.76 -7.86 -14.31
CA ALA A 124 -2.44 -7.87 -15.59
C ALA A 124 -3.94 -7.56 -15.40
N GLY A 125 -4.35 -6.33 -15.73
CA GLY A 125 -5.73 -5.85 -15.54
C GLY A 125 -6.03 -5.14 -14.21
N LEU A 126 -5.09 -5.07 -13.26
CA LEU A 126 -5.25 -4.39 -11.97
C LEU A 126 -4.46 -3.07 -11.86
N ALA A 127 -3.26 -3.01 -12.43
CA ALA A 127 -2.39 -1.83 -12.39
C ALA A 127 -1.40 -1.81 -13.56
N SER A 128 -0.82 -0.64 -13.85
CA SER A 128 0.26 -0.54 -14.84
C SER A 128 1.49 -1.34 -14.42
N ALA A 129 2.16 -1.98 -15.38
CA ALA A 129 3.44 -2.65 -15.18
C ALA A 129 4.58 -1.69 -14.77
N SER A 130 4.44 -0.40 -15.06
CA SER A 130 5.38 0.66 -14.65
C SER A 130 5.08 1.28 -13.29
N ASP A 131 4.00 0.86 -12.61
CA ASP A 131 3.60 1.43 -11.33
C ASP A 131 4.42 0.84 -10.17
N GLU A 132 5.54 1.47 -9.82
CA GLU A 132 6.43 1.01 -8.74
C GLU A 132 5.95 1.39 -7.31
N ARG A 133 4.75 1.94 -7.19
CA ARG A 133 4.13 2.34 -5.91
C ARG A 133 3.58 1.16 -5.13
N LEU A 134 3.27 0.10 -5.87
CA LEU A 134 2.75 -1.14 -5.36
C LEU A 134 3.53 -2.31 -5.95
N PHE A 135 3.36 -3.49 -5.36
CA PHE A 135 3.68 -4.78 -5.99
C PHE A 135 2.89 -5.90 -5.32
N PHE A 136 2.84 -7.05 -5.97
CA PHE A 136 2.26 -8.27 -5.42
C PHE A 136 3.36 -9.26 -5.04
N ALA A 137 3.23 -9.87 -3.86
CA ALA A 137 4.11 -10.92 -3.39
C ALA A 137 3.31 -12.00 -2.66
N LYS A 138 3.93 -13.15 -2.44
CA LYS A 138 3.31 -14.25 -1.70
C LYS A 138 3.72 -14.19 -0.23
N LEU A 139 2.75 -14.39 0.65
CA LEU A 139 2.98 -14.64 2.08
C LEU A 139 2.38 -15.96 2.47
N ARG A 140 2.86 -16.54 3.57
CA ARG A 140 2.18 -17.62 4.28
C ARG A 140 1.76 -17.13 5.66
N CYS A 141 0.46 -17.09 5.95
CA CYS A 141 -0.07 -16.54 7.20
C CYS A 141 -0.87 -17.59 7.96
N GLY A 142 -0.94 -17.47 9.29
CA GLY A 142 -1.74 -18.37 10.14
C GLY A 142 -1.03 -19.65 10.56
N ARG A 143 0.07 -19.51 11.32
CA ARG A 143 0.47 -20.55 12.28
C ARG A 143 -0.28 -20.37 13.59
#